data_AF-A0A4R5DL20-F1
#
_entry.id   AF-A0A4R5DL20-F1
#
_cell.length_a   1.000
_cell.length_b   1.000
_cell.length_c   1.000
_cell.angle_alpha   90.00
_cell.angle_beta   90.00
_cell.angle_gamma   90.00
#
_symmetry.space_group_name_H-M   'P 1'
#
loop_
_entity.id
_entity.type
_entity.pdbx_description
1 polymer ?
#
loop_
_entity_poly.entity_id
_entity_poly.type
_entity_poly.pdbx_seq_one_letter_code
_entity_poly.pdbx_strand_id
1 'polypeptide(L)'
;MDSKIEIARVYDTLLCSPGMDEIVKIDLKISRKAVLILCHAIEKGSDETGKAGLPSLPENISKQFSELLFGISKDCLEKSGLDLLSQKLKALVTAP
;
A
#
# COMPACT_ATOMS: atom_id res chain seq x y z
N MET A 1 -27.38 10.52 -10.42
CA MET A 1 -27.12 9.08 -10.27
C MET A 1 -25.66 8.94 -9.92
N ASP A 2 -25.39 8.49 -8.70
CA ASP A 2 -24.13 8.66 -7.99
C ASP A 2 -22.99 7.82 -8.58
N SER A 3 -22.11 8.44 -9.38
CA SER A 3 -20.94 7.80 -10.02
C SER A 3 -20.04 7.03 -9.04
N LYS A 4 -20.06 7.38 -7.74
CA LYS A 4 -19.30 6.65 -6.71
C LYS A 4 -19.80 5.21 -6.51
N ILE A 5 -21.13 4.99 -6.59
CA ILE A 5 -21.74 3.66 -6.45
C ILE A 5 -21.44 2.81 -7.69
N GLU A 6 -21.44 3.42 -8.87
CA GLU A 6 -21.09 2.73 -10.12
C GLU A 6 -19.62 2.29 -10.12
N ILE A 7 -18.71 3.15 -9.70
CA ILE A 7 -17.27 2.83 -9.63
C ILE A 7 -17.01 1.72 -8.60
N ALA A 8 -17.63 1.79 -7.42
CA ALA A 8 -17.54 0.73 -6.41
C ALA A 8 -17.98 -0.64 -6.97
N ARG A 9 -19.13 -0.69 -7.67
CA ARG A 9 -19.63 -1.92 -8.30
C ARG A 9 -18.70 -2.45 -9.40
N VAL A 10 -18.09 -1.57 -10.18
CA VAL A 10 -17.11 -1.95 -11.21
C VAL A 10 -15.88 -2.59 -10.54
N TYR A 11 -15.35 -1.99 -9.47
CA TYR A 11 -14.24 -2.57 -8.73
C TYR A 11 -14.60 -3.91 -8.09
N ASP A 12 -15.76 -4.03 -7.44
CA ASP A 12 -16.22 -5.31 -6.88
C ASP A 12 -16.31 -6.39 -7.97
N THR A 13 -16.88 -6.06 -9.13
CA THR A 13 -17.00 -7.01 -10.24
C THR A 13 -15.64 -7.42 -10.80
N LEU A 14 -14.72 -6.46 -10.97
CA LEU A 14 -13.36 -6.73 -11.46
C LEU A 14 -12.58 -7.59 -10.47
N LEU A 15 -12.66 -7.29 -9.18
CA LEU A 15 -11.94 -8.02 -8.13
C LEU A 15 -12.51 -9.41 -7.86
N CYS A 16 -13.79 -9.65 -8.18
CA CYS A 16 -14.39 -10.99 -8.18
C CYS A 16 -14.14 -11.79 -9.47
N SER A 17 -13.40 -11.24 -10.44
CA SER A 17 -13.09 -11.97 -11.67
C SER A 17 -12.13 -13.13 -11.40
N PRO A 18 -12.30 -14.28 -12.08
CA PRO A 18 -11.40 -15.41 -11.92
C PRO A 18 -9.98 -15.00 -12.31
N GLY A 19 -9.01 -15.35 -11.48
CA GLY A 19 -7.60 -15.00 -11.68
C GLY A 19 -7.10 -13.85 -10.78
N MET A 20 -7.98 -13.06 -10.15
CA MET A 20 -7.55 -11.96 -9.28
C MET A 20 -6.93 -12.41 -7.95
N ASP A 21 -7.24 -13.63 -7.51
CA ASP A 21 -6.61 -14.27 -6.34
C ASP A 21 -5.35 -15.07 -6.70
N GLU A 22 -4.91 -15.06 -7.97
CA GLU A 22 -3.71 -15.77 -8.37
C GLU A 22 -2.44 -15.10 -7.81
N ILE A 23 -1.58 -15.93 -7.23
CA ILE A 23 -0.29 -15.46 -6.70
C ILE A 23 0.66 -15.18 -7.87
N VAL A 24 1.00 -13.92 -8.07
CA VAL A 24 1.96 -13.49 -9.09
C VAL A 24 3.33 -13.22 -8.46
N LYS A 25 4.40 -13.72 -9.10
CA LYS A 25 5.78 -13.41 -8.71
C LYS A 25 6.20 -12.08 -9.34
N ILE A 26 6.55 -11.10 -8.50
CA ILE A 26 7.07 -9.79 -8.93
C ILE A 26 8.58 -9.76 -8.69
N ASP A 27 9.39 -9.67 -9.77
CA ASP A 27 10.84 -9.44 -9.67
C ASP A 27 11.10 -7.93 -9.64
N LEU A 28 11.64 -7.44 -8.52
CA LEU A 28 11.87 -6.01 -8.30
C LEU A 28 13.36 -5.73 -8.10
N LYS A 29 13.95 -4.97 -9.03
CA LYS A 29 15.36 -4.54 -8.97
C LYS A 29 15.44 -3.03 -8.84
N ILE A 30 15.38 -2.54 -7.61
CA ILE A 30 15.44 -1.10 -7.30
C ILE A 30 16.54 -0.79 -6.31
N SER A 31 17.04 0.46 -6.33
CA SER A 31 18.06 0.90 -5.38
C SER A 31 17.51 1.01 -3.96
N ARG A 32 18.38 0.91 -2.95
CA ARG A 32 18.02 1.13 -1.53
C ARG A 32 17.30 2.45 -1.29
N LYS A 33 17.69 3.51 -2.01
CA LYS A 33 17.01 4.82 -1.98
C LYS A 33 15.56 4.70 -2.45
N ALA A 34 15.34 4.02 -3.57
CA ALA A 34 14.00 3.82 -4.10
C ALA A 34 13.13 2.95 -3.17
N VAL A 35 13.71 1.94 -2.50
CA VAL A 35 12.99 1.16 -1.48
C VAL A 35 12.49 2.06 -0.35
N LEU A 36 13.36 2.90 0.23
CA LEU A 36 12.95 3.79 1.32
C LEU A 36 11.86 4.77 0.91
N ILE A 37 11.97 5.36 -0.29
CA ILE A 37 10.98 6.29 -0.82
C ILE A 37 9.64 5.57 -1.05
N LEU A 38 9.68 4.35 -1.60
CA LEU A 38 8.49 3.53 -1.84
C LEU A 38 7.77 3.21 -0.52
N CYS A 39 8.51 2.73 0.48
CA CYS A 39 7.96 2.41 1.79
C CYS A 39 7.34 3.64 2.46
N HIS A 40 8.02 4.79 2.38
CA HIS A 40 7.50 6.05 2.92
C HIS A 40 6.26 6.55 2.18
N ALA A 41 6.20 6.36 0.85
CA ALA A 41 5.05 6.71 0.03
C ALA A 41 3.84 5.82 0.35
N ILE A 42 4.05 4.53 0.61
CA ILE A 42 2.99 3.60 1.05
C ILE A 42 2.45 4.02 2.42
N GLU A 43 3.33 4.33 3.36
CA GLU A 43 2.93 4.76 4.71
C GLU A 43 2.15 6.08 4.69
N LYS A 44 2.64 7.09 3.96
CA LYS A 44 1.92 8.36 3.77
C LYS A 44 0.63 8.24 2.96
N GLY A 45 0.59 7.32 1.99
CA GLY A 45 -0.62 7.01 1.25
C GLY A 45 -1.69 6.32 2.11
N SER A 46 -1.28 5.75 3.24
CA SER A 46 -2.13 5.03 4.18
C SER A 46 -2.55 5.87 5.40
N ASP A 47 -2.21 7.17 5.44
CA ASP A 47 -2.32 8.00 6.65
C ASP A 47 -3.79 8.28 7.09
N GLU A 48 -3.96 8.40 8.41
CA GLU A 48 -5.07 7.97 9.28
C GLU A 48 -6.46 8.63 9.10
N THR A 49 -6.70 9.44 8.06
CA THR A 49 -8.02 10.10 7.87
C THR A 49 -8.95 9.29 6.97
N GLY A 50 -8.51 8.17 6.37
CA GLY A 50 -9.32 7.41 5.40
C GLY A 50 -9.71 8.22 4.16
N LYS A 51 -9.13 9.40 3.96
CA LYS A 51 -9.44 10.34 2.87
C LYS A 51 -8.33 10.46 1.81
N ALA A 52 -7.20 9.78 2.03
CA ALA A 52 -6.12 9.62 1.04
C ALA A 52 -6.01 8.19 0.48
N GLY A 53 -6.83 7.24 0.96
CA GLY A 53 -7.02 5.96 0.28
C GLY A 53 -7.96 6.16 -0.89
N LEU A 54 -7.60 5.63 -2.07
CA LEU A 54 -8.33 5.73 -3.35
C LEU A 54 -9.80 6.16 -3.13
N PRO A 55 -10.16 7.45 -3.28
CA PRO A 55 -11.48 7.97 -2.84
C PRO A 55 -12.67 7.33 -3.58
N SER A 56 -12.37 6.50 -4.58
CA SER A 56 -13.27 5.71 -5.40
C SER A 56 -13.47 4.26 -4.94
N LEU A 57 -12.69 3.75 -3.98
CA LEU A 57 -12.70 2.33 -3.61
C LEU A 57 -13.55 2.09 -2.35
N PRO A 58 -14.35 1.00 -2.29
CA PRO A 58 -15.09 0.63 -1.09
C PRO A 58 -14.19 0.51 0.15
N GLU A 59 -14.73 0.82 1.34
CA GLU A 59 -13.96 0.82 2.59
C GLU A 59 -13.37 -0.55 2.93
N ASN A 60 -14.09 -1.64 2.66
CA ASN A 60 -13.62 -3.00 2.90
C ASN A 60 -12.41 -3.36 2.02
N ILE A 61 -12.41 -2.91 0.76
CA ILE A 61 -11.29 -3.14 -0.17
C ILE A 61 -10.12 -2.25 0.20
N SER A 62 -10.39 -0.98 0.54
CA SER A 62 -9.37 -0.02 0.95
C SER A 62 -8.56 -0.53 2.14
N LYS A 63 -9.22 -1.19 3.11
CA LYS A 63 -8.56 -1.79 4.27
C LYS A 63 -7.72 -3.03 3.93
N GLN A 64 -8.25 -3.96 3.13
CA GLN A 64 -7.45 -5.11 2.69
C GLN A 64 -6.24 -4.68 1.88
N PHE A 65 -6.40 -3.68 1.01
CA PHE A 65 -5.33 -3.17 0.18
C PHE A 65 -4.26 -2.43 1.00
N SER A 66 -4.65 -1.67 2.02
CA SER A 66 -3.68 -1.01 2.91
C SER A 66 -2.86 -2.03 3.72
N GLU A 67 -3.49 -3.08 4.25
CA GLU A 67 -2.80 -4.18 4.94
C GLU A 67 -1.81 -4.90 4.00
N LEU A 68 -2.22 -5.18 2.76
CA LEU A 68 -1.37 -5.79 1.75
C LEU A 68 -0.17 -4.90 1.36
N LEU A 69 -0.40 -3.61 1.12
CA LEU A 69 0.66 -2.66 0.81
C LEU A 69 1.65 -2.51 1.97
N PHE A 70 1.15 -2.52 3.22
CA PHE A 70 2.00 -2.50 4.40
C PHE A 70 2.88 -3.75 4.49
N GLY A 71 2.33 -4.93 4.17
CA GLY A 71 3.08 -6.17 4.04
C GLY A 71 4.20 -6.07 3.00
N ILE A 72 3.90 -5.56 1.81
CA ILE A 72 4.90 -5.36 0.74
C ILE A 72 6.00 -4.39 1.17
N SER A 73 5.64 -3.29 1.84
CA SER A 73 6.59 -2.31 2.37
C SER A 73 7.57 -2.98 3.35
N LYS A 74 7.05 -3.78 4.29
CA LYS A 74 7.85 -4.52 5.26
C LYS A 74 8.80 -5.51 4.58
N ASP A 75 8.29 -6.30 3.64
CA ASP A 75 9.08 -7.26 2.88
C ASP A 75 10.21 -6.57 2.08
N CYS A 76 9.94 -5.40 1.50
CA CYS A 76 10.95 -4.64 0.77
C CYS A 76 12.06 -4.12 1.69
N LEU A 77 11.70 -3.63 2.88
CA LEU A 77 12.68 -3.19 3.88
C LEU A 77 13.54 -4.34 4.38
N GLU A 78 12.93 -5.49 4.67
CA GLU A 78 13.63 -6.69 5.12
C GLU A 78 14.60 -7.21 4.04
N LYS A 79 14.12 -7.39 2.81
CA LYS A 79 14.94 -7.87 1.68
C LYS A 79 16.09 -6.91 1.31
N SER A 80 15.94 -5.62 1.59
CA SER A 80 16.97 -4.61 1.31
C SER A 80 17.92 -4.34 2.47
N GLY A 81 17.63 -4.88 3.67
CA GLY A 81 18.38 -4.65 4.91
C GLY A 81 18.26 -3.21 5.43
N LEU A 82 17.11 -2.57 5.20
CA LEU A 82 16.84 -1.17 5.53
C LEU A 82 15.80 -0.99 6.65
N ASP A 83 15.34 -2.08 7.23
CA ASP A 83 14.39 -2.12 8.34
C ASP A 83 14.84 -1.24 9.53
N LEU A 84 16.06 -1.44 10.01
CA LEU A 84 16.62 -0.71 11.14
C LEU A 84 16.83 0.77 10.81
N LEU A 85 17.27 1.07 9.58
CA LEU A 85 17.46 2.43 9.11
C LEU A 85 16.12 3.17 9.02
N SER A 86 15.10 2.53 8.45
CA SER A 86 13.73 3.06 8.37
C SER A 86 13.19 3.37 9.78
N GLN A 87 13.35 2.45 10.74
CA GLN A 87 12.93 2.68 12.14
C GLN A 87 13.64 3.87 12.77
N LYS A 88 14.97 3.99 12.59
CA LYS A 88 15.73 5.13 13.11
C LYS A 88 15.31 6.46 12.49
N LEU A 89 15.04 6.48 11.18
CA LEU A 89 14.53 7.67 10.51
C LEU A 89 13.16 8.09 11.06
N LYS A 90 12.25 7.14 11.30
CA LYS A 90 10.95 7.43 11.93
C LYS A 90 11.11 8.01 13.33
N ALA A 91 11.99 7.42 14.15
CA ALA A 91 12.29 7.93 15.48
C ALA A 91 12.85 9.37 15.46
N LEU A 92 13.61 9.74 14.42
CA LEU A 92 14.12 11.11 14.24
C LEU A 92 13.04 12.09 13.78
N VAL A 93 12.10 11.65 12.94
CA VAL A 93 10.99 12.49 12.46
C VAL A 93 9.93 12.70 13.53
N THR A 94 9.76 11.74 14.45
CA THR A 94 8.80 11.79 15.56
C THR A 94 9.41 12.33 16.87
N ALA A 95 10.72 12.63 16.90
CA ALA A 95 11.34 13.28 18.05
C ALA A 95 10.89 14.76 18.13
N PRO A 96 10.45 15.24 19.32
CA PRO A 96 10.01 16.63 19.53
C PRO A 96 11.15 17.66 19.43
#